data_AF-A0A4Y2CW37-F1
#
_entry.id   AF-A0A4Y2CW37-F1
#
_cell.length_a   1.000
_cell.length_b   1.000
_cell.length_c   1.000
_cell.angle_alpha   90.00
_cell.angle_beta   90.00
_cell.angle_gamma   90.00
#
_symmetry.space_group_name_H-M   'P 1'
#
loop_
_entity.id
_entity.type
_entity.pdbx_description
1 polymer ?
#
loop_
_entity_poly.entity_id
_entity_poly.type
_entity_poly.pdbx_seq_one_letter_code
_entity_poly.pdbx_strand_id
1 'polypeptide(L)'
;GWQEELKKDIGIENLPEFLGGNATDAQVIHGGTIPTKYYAHRDRKSFSKLPGVKRLVVNRRSKENIKLEVDQPGSNIEWDFDVKNKDISFSLIYEDPENETEDGEEIVPKQRVDTIVSSESGIVKCEKPGTCK
;
A
#
# COMPACT_ATOMS: atom_id res chain seq x y z
N GLY A 1 25.56 -18.05 2.02
CA GLY A 1 24.30 -17.52 2.57
C GLY A 1 24.61 -16.23 3.30
N TRP A 2 23.68 -15.29 3.38
CA TRP A 2 23.93 -13.92 3.85
C TRP A 2 24.61 -13.84 5.23
N GLN A 3 24.32 -14.78 6.15
CA GLN A 3 24.94 -14.83 7.47
C GLN A 3 26.45 -15.10 7.43
N GLU A 4 26.93 -15.92 6.50
CA GLU A 4 28.36 -16.25 6.38
C GLU A 4 29.18 -15.07 5.83
N GLU A 5 28.58 -14.25 4.97
CA GLU A 5 29.19 -13.02 4.47
C GLU A 5 29.30 -11.97 5.57
N LEU A 6 28.24 -11.79 6.39
CA LEU A 6 28.29 -10.87 7.53
C LEU A 6 29.34 -11.28 8.57
N LYS A 7 29.49 -12.58 8.86
CA LYS A 7 30.54 -13.07 9.78
C LYS A 7 31.95 -12.73 9.29
N LYS A 8 32.19 -12.79 7.98
CA LYS A 8 33.48 -12.47 7.38
C LYS A 8 33.84 -10.99 7.51
N ASP A 9 32.85 -10.12 7.33
CA ASP A 9 33.09 -8.67 7.28
C ASP A 9 33.09 -8.02 8.68
N ILE A 10 32.26 -8.52 9.61
CA ILE A 10 32.04 -7.91 10.93
C ILE A 10 32.76 -8.69 12.06
N GLY A 11 33.08 -9.97 11.83
CA GLY A 11 33.57 -10.88 12.87
C GLY A 11 32.43 -11.47 13.67
N ILE A 12 32.58 -12.73 14.08
CA ILE A 12 31.53 -13.49 14.79
C ILE A 12 31.21 -12.88 16.16
N GLU A 13 32.23 -12.31 16.80
CA GLU A 13 32.22 -11.70 18.13
C GLU A 13 31.54 -10.33 18.20
N ASN A 14 31.43 -9.64 17.06
CA ASN A 14 30.77 -8.32 16.98
C ASN A 14 29.39 -8.40 16.31
N LEU A 15 29.01 -9.58 15.81
CA LEU A 15 27.74 -9.80 15.13
C LEU A 15 26.69 -10.33 16.12
N PRO A 16 25.51 -9.69 16.21
CA PRO A 16 24.41 -10.19 17.04
C PRO A 16 24.00 -11.62 16.70
N GLU A 17 23.53 -12.38 17.69
CA GLU A 17 23.09 -13.77 17.51
C GLU A 17 21.99 -13.92 16.46
N PHE A 18 21.02 -12.98 16.41
CA PHE A 18 19.94 -12.99 15.41
C PHE A 18 20.42 -12.72 13.97
N LEU A 19 21.66 -12.24 13.79
CA LEU A 19 22.34 -12.11 12.49
C LEU A 19 23.34 -13.24 12.22
N GLY A 20 23.46 -14.21 13.14
CA GLY A 20 24.32 -15.38 13.01
C GLY A 20 25.66 -15.29 13.74
N GLY A 21 25.89 -14.28 14.58
CA GLY A 21 27.10 -14.20 15.42
C GLY A 21 26.90 -14.72 16.85
N ASN A 22 27.73 -14.26 17.78
CA ASN A 22 27.61 -14.59 19.21
C ASN A 22 27.64 -13.35 20.14
N ALA A 23 27.52 -12.13 19.58
CA ALA A 23 27.45 -10.92 20.38
C ALA A 23 26.11 -10.85 21.14
N THR A 24 26.18 -10.84 22.48
CA THR A 24 25.01 -10.81 23.37
C THR A 24 24.52 -9.40 23.70
N ASP A 25 25.39 -8.39 23.56
CA ASP A 25 25.10 -7.00 23.97
C ASP A 25 24.55 -6.13 22.82
N ALA A 26 23.92 -6.76 21.83
CA ALA A 26 23.35 -6.06 20.70
C ALA A 26 22.11 -5.23 21.12
N GLN A 27 22.28 -3.91 21.24
CA GLN A 27 21.18 -2.98 21.54
C GLN A 27 20.31 -2.69 20.31
N VAL A 28 19.73 -3.73 19.73
CA VAL A 28 18.82 -3.60 18.58
C VAL A 28 17.39 -3.75 19.07
N ILE A 29 16.62 -2.67 18.96
CA ILE A 29 15.20 -2.69 19.26
C ILE A 29 14.47 -3.16 18.02
N HIS A 30 13.95 -4.39 18.06
CA HIS A 30 13.01 -4.85 17.05
C HIS A 30 11.73 -4.03 17.19
N GLY A 31 11.29 -3.42 16.08
CA GLY A 31 10.04 -2.67 16.05
C GLY A 31 8.85 -3.55 16.46
N GLY A 32 7.72 -2.92 16.72
CA GLY A 32 6.49 -3.60 17.07
C GLY A 32 5.27 -2.72 16.84
N THR A 33 4.09 -3.27 17.10
CA THR A 33 2.84 -2.53 16.97
C THR A 33 2.83 -1.32 17.91
N ILE A 34 2.66 -0.13 17.35
CA ILE A 34 2.59 1.10 18.14
C ILE A 34 1.24 1.13 18.88
N PRO A 35 1.21 1.35 20.21
CA PRO A 35 -0.05 1.52 20.92
C PRO A 35 -0.88 2.69 20.38
N THR A 36 -2.18 2.48 20.19
CA THR A 36 -3.11 3.45 19.57
C THR A 36 -3.12 4.82 20.25
N LYS A 37 -2.85 4.90 21.56
CA LYS A 37 -2.74 6.16 22.32
C LYS A 37 -1.62 7.09 21.83
N TYR A 38 -0.64 6.56 21.09
CA TYR A 38 0.46 7.34 20.51
C TYR A 38 0.20 7.72 19.05
N TYR A 39 -0.95 7.36 18.49
CA TYR A 39 -1.28 7.74 17.14
C TYR A 39 -1.53 9.24 17.14
N ALA A 40 -0.71 9.99 16.40
CA ALA A 40 -1.01 11.38 16.14
C ALA A 40 -2.36 11.43 15.41
N HIS A 41 -3.35 12.11 15.99
CA HIS A 41 -4.53 12.50 15.24
C HIS A 41 -4.03 13.35 14.08
N ARG A 42 -4.01 12.79 12.85
CA ARG A 42 -3.45 13.47 11.68
C ARG A 42 -4.21 14.78 11.53
N ASP A 43 -3.54 15.90 11.83
CA ASP A 43 -3.95 17.18 11.27
C ASP A 43 -4.05 16.97 9.76
N ARG A 44 -5.27 17.15 9.24
CA ARG A 44 -5.60 16.97 7.82
C ARG A 44 -4.69 17.84 6.98
N LYS A 45 -3.53 17.31 6.56
CA LYS A 45 -2.91 17.73 5.30
C LYS A 45 -3.81 17.21 4.20
N SER A 46 -4.91 17.92 3.97
CA SER A 46 -5.82 17.60 2.88
C SER A 46 -5.01 17.49 1.59
N PHE A 47 -5.13 16.36 0.90
CA PHE A 47 -4.43 16.12 -0.37
C PHE A 47 -4.69 17.26 -1.37
N SER A 48 -5.83 17.96 -1.25
CA SER A 48 -6.19 19.11 -2.07
C SER A 48 -5.16 20.24 -2.13
N LYS A 49 -4.23 20.33 -1.17
CA LYS A 49 -3.18 21.35 -1.11
C LYS A 49 -1.78 20.82 -1.48
N LEU A 50 -1.63 19.51 -1.69
CA LEU A 50 -0.34 18.91 -2.01
C LEU A 50 -0.06 19.01 -3.53
N PRO A 51 1.19 19.28 -3.94
CA PRO A 51 1.56 19.33 -5.34
C PRO A 51 1.42 17.94 -5.98
N GLY A 52 0.99 17.90 -7.25
CA GLY A 52 0.85 16.65 -8.01
C GLY A 52 -0.44 15.86 -7.76
N VAL A 53 -1.27 16.27 -6.78
CA VAL A 53 -2.56 15.62 -6.53
C VAL A 53 -3.56 15.92 -7.64
N LYS A 54 -4.13 14.86 -8.22
CA LYS A 54 -5.20 14.96 -9.22
C LYS A 54 -6.56 15.08 -8.53
N ARG A 55 -7.45 15.89 -9.10
CA ARG A 55 -8.84 16.02 -8.64
C ARG A 55 -9.76 15.36 -9.64
N LEU A 56 -10.58 14.43 -9.16
CA LEU A 56 -11.62 13.76 -9.93
C LEU A 56 -12.99 14.18 -9.39
N VAL A 57 -13.94 14.46 -10.29
CA VAL A 57 -15.32 14.82 -9.93
C VAL A 57 -16.22 13.67 -10.34
N VAL A 58 -16.83 13.01 -9.35
CA VAL A 58 -17.80 11.93 -9.58
C VAL A 58 -19.21 12.48 -9.40
N ASN A 59 -20.01 12.45 -10.45
CA ASN A 59 -21.39 12.93 -10.41
C ASN A 59 -22.31 11.95 -9.67
N ARG A 60 -23.47 12.43 -9.21
CA ARG A 60 -24.45 11.58 -8.53
C ARG A 60 -24.84 10.38 -9.40
N ARG A 61 -24.78 9.18 -8.82
CA ARG A 61 -25.12 7.90 -9.50
C ARG A 61 -24.27 7.63 -10.75
N SER A 62 -23.07 8.21 -10.84
CA SER A 62 -22.08 7.89 -11.88
C SER A 62 -20.89 7.14 -11.28
N LYS A 63 -20.02 6.63 -12.14
CA LYS A 63 -18.73 6.03 -11.80
C LYS A 63 -17.66 6.64 -12.69
N GLU A 64 -16.46 6.77 -12.16
CA GLU A 64 -15.27 7.19 -12.90
C GLU A 64 -14.21 6.10 -12.66
N ASN A 65 -13.52 5.69 -13.71
CA ASN A 65 -12.51 4.64 -13.66
C ASN A 65 -11.12 5.23 -13.91
N ILE A 66 -10.11 4.78 -13.17
CA ILE A 66 -8.71 5.14 -13.40
C ILE A 66 -8.01 3.88 -13.89
N LYS A 67 -7.70 3.81 -15.18
CA LYS A 67 -7.00 2.67 -15.76
C LYS A 67 -5.50 2.74 -15.42
N LEU A 68 -4.96 1.61 -14.98
CA LEU A 68 -3.55 1.39 -14.69
C LEU A 68 -3.08 0.16 -15.44
N GLU A 69 -2.10 0.33 -16.33
CA GLU A 69 -1.45 -0.79 -17.01
C GLU A 69 -0.34 -1.36 -16.12
N VAL A 70 -0.37 -2.67 -15.92
CA VAL A 70 0.65 -3.42 -15.20
C VAL A 70 1.44 -4.22 -16.20
N ASP A 71 2.64 -3.73 -16.54
CA ASP A 71 3.51 -4.40 -17.52
C ASP A 71 4.29 -5.57 -16.92
N GLN A 72 4.59 -5.50 -15.61
CA GLN A 72 5.47 -6.45 -14.93
C GLN A 72 4.72 -7.19 -13.81
N PRO A 73 4.72 -8.54 -13.83
CA PRO A 73 4.17 -9.32 -12.73
C PRO A 73 4.87 -9.00 -11.40
N GLY A 74 4.08 -8.94 -10.34
CA GLY A 74 4.53 -8.63 -8.99
C GLY A 74 4.71 -7.14 -8.70
N SER A 75 4.30 -6.25 -9.61
CA SER A 75 4.22 -4.80 -9.35
C SER A 75 3.14 -4.49 -8.31
N ASN A 76 3.33 -3.40 -7.57
CA ASN A 76 2.33 -2.92 -6.61
C ASN A 76 1.47 -1.80 -7.21
N ILE A 77 0.17 -1.87 -6.97
CA ILE A 77 -0.75 -0.75 -7.11
C ILE A 77 -0.95 -0.15 -5.73
N GLU A 78 -0.65 1.14 -5.61
CA GLU A 78 -0.82 1.92 -4.40
C GLU A 78 -1.83 3.05 -4.68
N TRP A 79 -2.72 3.30 -3.72
CA TRP A 79 -3.64 4.43 -3.79
C TRP A 79 -3.68 5.18 -2.48
N ASP A 80 -3.93 6.49 -2.61
CA ASP A 80 -4.19 7.42 -1.52
C ASP A 80 -5.23 8.43 -2.02
N PHE A 81 -6.36 8.58 -1.33
CA PHE A 81 -7.35 9.60 -1.68
C PHE A 81 -8.13 10.18 -0.50
N ASP A 82 -8.63 11.39 -0.71
CA ASP A 82 -9.61 12.06 0.16
C ASP A 82 -10.92 12.29 -0.62
N VAL A 83 -12.05 12.06 0.04
CA VAL A 83 -13.38 12.43 -0.45
C VAL A 83 -13.80 13.76 0.18
N LYS A 84 -14.12 14.75 -0.65
CA LYS A 84 -14.56 16.07 -0.16
C LYS A 84 -15.98 16.05 0.41
N ASN A 85 -16.88 15.27 -0.20
CA ASN A 85 -18.32 15.29 0.09
C ASN A 85 -18.82 13.87 0.34
N LYS A 86 -19.25 13.58 1.57
CA LYS A 86 -19.78 12.27 1.99
C LYS A 86 -18.79 11.12 1.72
N ASP A 87 -19.33 9.92 1.56
CA ASP A 87 -18.66 8.69 1.20
C ASP A 87 -18.73 8.42 -0.31
N ILE A 88 -17.84 7.56 -0.79
CA ILE A 88 -17.79 7.07 -2.17
C ILE A 88 -17.78 5.54 -2.18
N SER A 89 -18.23 4.94 -3.27
CA SER A 89 -17.99 3.51 -3.52
C SER A 89 -16.65 3.35 -4.23
N PHE A 90 -15.78 2.52 -3.70
CA PHE A 90 -14.45 2.21 -4.26
C PHE A 90 -14.30 0.70 -4.45
N SER A 91 -13.66 0.30 -5.54
CA SER A 91 -13.29 -1.07 -5.88
C SER A 91 -12.05 -1.02 -6.76
N LEU A 92 -11.26 -2.10 -6.77
CA LEU A 92 -10.16 -2.31 -7.72
C LEU A 92 -10.46 -3.59 -8.49
N ILE A 93 -10.52 -3.49 -9.82
CA ILE A 93 -10.89 -4.58 -10.71
C ILE A 93 -9.73 -4.85 -11.66
N TYR A 94 -9.32 -6.10 -11.78
CA TYR A 94 -8.39 -6.56 -12.80
C TYR A 94 -9.17 -7.03 -14.04
N GLU A 95 -8.85 -6.45 -15.20
CA GLU A 95 -9.36 -6.89 -16.50
C GLU A 95 -8.36 -7.90 -17.08
N ASP A 96 -8.79 -9.16 -17.22
CA ASP A 96 -7.99 -10.19 -17.85
C ASP A 96 -7.93 -9.95 -19.38
N PRO A 97 -6.73 -9.71 -19.95
CA PRO A 97 -6.60 -9.47 -21.38
C PRO A 97 -6.95 -10.69 -22.24
N GLU A 98 -6.93 -11.91 -21.67
CA GLU A 98 -7.30 -13.14 -22.38
C GLU A 98 -8.77 -13.53 -22.16
N ASN A 99 -9.44 -12.92 -21.17
CA ASN A 99 -10.78 -13.28 -20.74
C ASN A 99 -11.59 -12.02 -20.43
N GLU A 100 -12.12 -11.39 -21.48
CA GLU A 100 -13.01 -10.22 -21.40
C GLU A 100 -14.37 -10.61 -20.80
N THR A 101 -14.39 -10.94 -19.51
CA THR A 101 -15.64 -10.94 -18.74
C THR A 101 -16.07 -9.50 -18.54
N GLU A 102 -17.38 -9.22 -18.68
CA GLU A 102 -17.91 -7.85 -18.65
C GLU A 102 -17.59 -7.11 -17.33
N ASP A 103 -17.36 -7.86 -16.25
CA ASP A 103 -17.17 -7.36 -14.90
C ASP A 103 -15.72 -7.43 -14.37
N GLY A 104 -14.84 -8.25 -14.94
CA GLY A 104 -13.46 -8.45 -14.47
C GLY A 104 -13.34 -9.17 -13.11
N GLU A 105 -12.12 -9.31 -12.60
CA GLU A 105 -11.83 -9.89 -11.28
C GLU A 105 -11.74 -8.80 -10.21
N GLU A 106 -12.60 -8.85 -9.18
CA GLU A 106 -12.51 -7.91 -8.05
C GLU A 106 -11.31 -8.23 -7.15
N ILE A 107 -10.27 -7.41 -7.25
CA ILE A 107 -9.08 -7.48 -6.40
C ILE A 107 -9.34 -6.82 -5.05
N VAL A 108 -10.01 -5.67 -5.07
CA VAL A 108 -10.55 -5.02 -3.88
C VAL A 108 -12.07 -4.96 -4.04
N PRO A 109 -12.84 -5.68 -3.22
CA PRO A 109 -14.28 -5.70 -3.31
C PRO A 109 -14.88 -4.31 -3.16
N LYS A 110 -16.01 -4.10 -3.83
CA LYS A 110 -16.70 -2.81 -3.76
C LYS A 110 -17.14 -2.47 -2.34
N GLN A 111 -16.60 -1.40 -1.79
CA GLN A 111 -16.88 -0.93 -0.43
C GLN A 111 -17.23 0.56 -0.39
N ARG A 112 -17.99 0.95 0.64
CA ARG A 112 -18.27 2.36 0.93
C ARG A 112 -17.15 2.90 1.81
N VAL A 113 -16.48 3.93 1.31
CA VAL A 113 -15.35 4.58 1.96
C VAL A 113 -15.75 6.01 2.30
N ASP A 114 -15.61 6.38 3.57
CA ASP A 114 -15.57 7.77 4.01
C ASP A 114 -14.15 8.11 4.43
N THR A 115 -13.73 9.35 4.19
CA THR A 115 -12.39 9.82 4.58
C THR A 115 -12.49 10.99 5.55
N ILE A 116 -13.50 10.99 6.43
CA ILE A 116 -13.74 12.12 7.33
C ILE A 116 -12.69 12.17 8.44
N VAL A 117 -12.29 10.98 8.94
CA VAL A 117 -11.31 10.81 10.02
C VAL A 117 -9.90 10.63 9.47
N SER A 118 -9.75 9.84 8.41
CA SER A 118 -8.46 9.55 7.77
C SER A 118 -8.63 9.39 6.27
N SER A 119 -7.60 9.76 5.52
CA SER A 119 -7.50 9.41 4.11
C SER A 119 -7.58 7.90 3.90
N GLU A 120 -8.14 7.49 2.77
CA GLU A 120 -8.12 6.10 2.36
C GLU A 120 -6.81 5.80 1.66
N SER A 121 -6.14 4.73 2.06
CA SER A 121 -4.85 4.31 1.54
C SER A 121 -4.78 2.79 1.44
N GLY A 122 -4.17 2.26 0.38
CA GLY A 122 -3.97 0.82 0.28
C GLY A 122 -2.93 0.43 -0.75
N ILE A 123 -2.51 -0.83 -0.67
CA ILE A 123 -1.53 -1.44 -1.56
C ILE A 123 -1.98 -2.84 -1.92
N VAL A 124 -1.87 -3.20 -3.19
CA VAL A 124 -2.05 -4.57 -3.66
C VAL A 124 -0.96 -4.94 -4.64
N LYS A 125 -0.43 -6.16 -4.50
CA LYS A 125 0.50 -6.75 -5.45
C LYS A 125 -0.26 -7.41 -6.60
N CYS A 126 -0.01 -6.98 -7.82
CA CYS A 126 -0.56 -7.57 -9.03
C CYS A 126 0.32 -8.74 -9.48
N GLU A 127 -0.15 -9.97 -9.32
CA GLU A 127 0.64 -11.16 -9.68
C GLU A 127 0.73 -11.42 -11.19
N LYS A 128 -0.09 -10.73 -12.00
CA LYS A 128 -0.15 -10.88 -13.47
C LYS A 128 -0.11 -9.52 -14.17
N PRO A 129 0.46 -9.44 -15.39
CA PRO A 129 0.35 -8.26 -16.25
C PRO A 129 -1.06 -8.12 -16.80
N GLY A 130 -1.53 -6.88 -16.97
CA GLY A 130 -2.86 -6.58 -17.50
C GLY A 130 -3.32 -5.18 -17.07
N THR A 131 -4.61 -4.91 -17.24
CA THR A 131 -5.18 -3.60 -16.91
C THR A 131 -5.98 -3.68 -15.62
N CYS A 132 -5.70 -2.79 -14.66
CA CYS A 132 -6.52 -2.59 -13.46
C CYS A 132 -7.33 -1.29 -13.56
N LYS A 133 -8.53 -1.25 -12.98
CA LYS A 133 -9.41 -0.07 -12.94
C LYS A 133 -10.14 0.14 -11.63
#